data_AF-A0A8T2U577-F1
#
_entry.id   AF-A0A8T2U577-F1
#
_cell.length_a   1.000
_cell.length_b   1.000
_cell.length_c   1.000
_cell.angle_alpha   90.00
_cell.angle_beta   90.00
_cell.angle_gamma   90.00
#
_symmetry.space_group_name_H-M   'P 1'
#
loop_
_entity.id
_entity.type
_entity.pdbx_description
1 polymer ?
#
loop_
_entity_poly.entity_id
_entity_poly.type
_entity_poly.pdbx_seq_one_letter_code
_entity_poly.pdbx_strand_id
1 'polypeptide(L)'
;MRLMPLLVPAMNNLQLALLGMDAHENIKISTPHSMAVLAASSPPSIAAFKAPILPYMKQVLQFLTHTGAPFMVNAYPYYAFVEDPEGVPLDYALFTAKQGVKDTGTGFVYGSLFDAQVDAVYFAIKSVGFKGLIPVVVSESGWPSNGEKNETAATMQNAQMYNSNLVKRVKSSAGTPLLPNQPIPTFIFALFNENEKPGPASERNFGLFQPSKAVVYDAGLTKEPQSSGAGQVQQGPSGVWCIAKPGASQEQLQQIINFACGEGGADCSSIQNGQACFSPNTLVAHASYAMNSYYQHHGRNYWNCFFDNLGLVTPTDPSYGTCTYPSQ
;
A
#
# COMPACT_ATOMS: atom_id res chain seq x y z
N MET A 1 1.83 32.55 4.69
CA MET A 1 2.80 33.03 5.71
C MET A 1 2.18 33.41 7.07
N ARG A 2 0.88 33.71 7.19
CA ARG A 2 0.27 34.20 8.44
C ARG A 2 0.24 33.21 9.63
N LEU A 3 0.36 31.90 9.38
CA LEU A 3 0.18 30.87 10.42
C LEU A 3 1.49 30.35 11.04
N MET A 4 2.63 30.46 10.34
CA MET A 4 3.91 29.91 10.82
C MET A 4 4.35 30.46 12.20
N PRO A 5 4.18 31.77 12.50
CA PRO A 5 4.53 32.31 13.81
C PRO A 5 3.69 31.77 14.97
N LEU A 6 2.53 31.15 14.69
CA LEU A 6 1.60 30.66 15.71
C LEU A 6 1.84 29.19 16.07
N LEU A 7 2.62 28.46 15.26
CA LEU A 7 2.78 27.01 15.40
C LEU A 7 3.46 26.62 16.73
N VAL A 8 4.67 27.11 16.98
CA VAL A 8 5.41 26.76 18.21
C VAL A 8 4.72 27.29 19.47
N PRO A 9 4.14 28.50 19.51
CA PRO A 9 3.27 28.90 20.62
C PRO A 9 2.10 27.94 20.88
N ALA A 10 1.41 27.47 19.83
CA ALA A 10 0.35 26.48 19.98
C ALA A 10 0.88 25.14 20.53
N MET A 11 2.02 24.67 20.02
CA MET A 11 2.67 23.45 20.52
C MET A 11 3.05 23.57 22.00
N ASN A 12 3.59 24.71 22.42
CA ASN A 12 3.90 24.99 23.83
C ASN A 12 2.64 24.98 24.71
N ASN A 13 1.55 25.60 24.26
CA ASN A 13 0.29 25.61 25.03
C ASN A 13 -0.27 24.19 25.22
N LEU A 14 -0.22 23.35 24.18
CA LEU A 14 -0.62 21.94 24.28
C LEU A 14 0.31 21.15 25.21
N GLN A 15 1.62 21.39 25.13
CA GLN A 15 2.60 20.75 26.03
C GLN A 15 2.36 21.13 27.50
N LEU A 16 2.06 22.40 27.77
CA LEU A 16 1.73 22.87 29.12
C LEU A 16 0.46 22.22 29.65
N ALA A 17 -0.57 22.05 28.80
CA ALA A 17 -1.77 21.32 29.18
C ALA A 17 -1.47 19.84 29.52
N LEU A 18 -0.64 19.16 28.72
CA LEU A 18 -0.23 17.78 29.00
C LEU A 18 0.63 17.66 30.26
N LEU A 19 1.48 18.64 30.57
CA LEU A 19 2.22 18.71 31.82
C LEU A 19 1.28 18.85 33.03
N GLY A 20 0.27 19.72 32.93
CA GLY A 20 -0.74 19.91 33.98
C GLY A 20 -1.61 18.67 34.23
N MET A 21 -1.69 17.76 33.26
CA MET A 21 -2.42 16.49 33.35
C MET A 21 -1.51 15.27 33.63
N ASP A 22 -0.20 15.47 33.78
CA ASP A 22 0.80 14.40 33.88
C ASP A 22 0.76 13.38 32.73
N ALA A 23 0.41 13.85 31.53
CA ALA A 23 0.27 13.01 30.32
C ALA A 23 1.45 13.16 29.33
N HIS A 24 2.35 14.12 29.58
CA HIS A 24 3.42 14.53 28.68
C HIS A 24 4.50 13.46 28.39
N GLU A 25 4.62 12.44 29.24
CA GLU A 25 5.51 11.29 29.00
C GLU A 25 4.94 10.36 27.92
N ASN A 26 3.61 10.18 27.92
CA ASN A 26 2.90 9.23 27.06
C ASN A 26 2.35 9.87 25.78
N ILE A 27 2.03 11.16 25.81
CA ILE A 27 1.48 11.91 24.68
C ILE A 27 2.50 12.97 24.28
N LYS A 28 3.01 12.88 23.05
CA LYS A 28 4.01 13.82 22.50
C LYS A 28 3.36 14.77 21.50
N ILE A 29 3.67 16.06 21.63
CA ILE A 29 3.24 17.09 20.69
C ILE A 29 4.27 17.21 19.57
N SER A 30 3.81 17.11 18.32
CA SER A 30 4.63 17.35 17.13
C SER A 30 3.79 18.06 16.07
N THR A 31 4.34 18.21 14.87
CA THR A 31 3.68 18.77 13.70
C THR A 31 4.14 18.03 12.45
N PRO A 32 3.22 17.53 11.59
CA PRO A 32 3.59 16.87 10.34
C PRO A 32 4.06 17.90 9.31
N HIS A 33 5.05 17.51 8.51
CA HIS A 33 5.61 18.35 7.45
C HIS A 33 5.58 17.61 6.11
N SER A 34 5.24 18.31 5.03
CA SER A 34 5.60 17.82 3.69
C SER A 34 7.11 17.84 3.50
N MET A 35 7.65 16.93 2.68
CA MET A 35 9.05 16.99 2.20
C MET A 35 9.41 18.34 1.55
N ALA A 36 8.42 19.13 1.10
CA ALA A 36 8.61 20.46 0.56
C ALA A 36 9.17 21.49 1.55
N VAL A 37 9.37 21.15 2.83
CA VAL A 37 10.18 21.95 3.76
C VAL A 37 11.67 21.96 3.40
N LEU A 38 12.13 20.99 2.61
CA LEU A 38 13.51 20.89 2.15
C LEU A 38 13.72 21.68 0.86
N ALA A 39 14.85 22.38 0.76
CA ALA A 39 15.32 23.04 -0.46
C ALA A 39 16.13 22.09 -1.35
N ALA A 40 16.81 21.13 -0.73
CA ALA A 40 17.54 20.06 -1.37
C ALA A 40 17.29 18.77 -0.58
N SER A 41 17.19 17.65 -1.28
CA SER A 41 16.97 16.32 -0.68
C SER A 41 17.62 15.18 -1.45
N SER A 42 18.30 15.46 -2.57
CA SER A 42 18.98 14.47 -3.40
C SER A 42 20.35 15.01 -3.84
N PRO A 43 21.47 14.31 -3.52
CA PRO A 43 21.52 13.15 -2.62
C PRO A 43 21.12 13.53 -1.17
N PRO A 44 20.68 12.58 -0.32
CA PRO A 44 20.23 12.87 1.05
C PRO A 44 21.23 13.69 1.88
N SER A 45 22.53 13.47 1.72
CA SER A 45 23.58 14.12 2.50
C SER A 45 23.68 15.63 2.34
N ILE A 46 23.15 16.20 1.25
CA ILE A 46 23.10 17.65 1.03
C ILE A 46 21.80 18.29 1.51
N ALA A 47 20.93 17.51 2.14
CA ALA A 47 19.60 17.98 2.48
C ALA A 47 19.63 19.15 3.45
N ALA A 48 18.78 20.14 3.15
CA ALA A 48 18.71 21.39 3.90
C ALA A 48 17.28 21.95 3.88
N PHE A 49 16.85 22.54 4.99
CA PHE A 49 15.58 23.25 5.04
C PHE A 49 15.59 24.52 4.18
N LYS A 50 14.44 24.88 3.62
CA LYS A 50 14.26 26.13 2.86
C LYS A 50 14.57 27.36 3.73
N ALA A 51 15.39 28.27 3.21
CA ALA A 51 15.81 29.47 3.93
C ALA A 51 14.63 30.32 4.50
N PRO A 52 13.51 30.53 3.78
CA PRO A 52 12.39 31.31 4.31
C PRO A 52 11.68 30.70 5.53
N ILE A 53 11.77 29.38 5.73
CA ILE A 53 11.12 28.70 6.87
C ILE A 53 12.12 28.28 7.95
N LEU A 54 13.41 28.38 7.67
CA LEU A 54 14.48 27.93 8.55
C LEU A 54 14.39 28.47 9.99
N PRO A 55 14.07 29.76 10.24
CA PRO A 55 13.91 30.25 11.62
C PRO A 55 12.80 29.53 12.39
N TYR A 56 11.69 29.21 11.74
CA TYR A 56 10.58 28.48 12.35
C TYR A 56 10.94 27.01 12.54
N MET A 57 11.62 26.40 11.57
CA MET A 57 12.05 25.02 11.68
C MET A 57 13.02 24.81 12.84
N LYS A 58 13.96 25.74 13.06
CA LYS A 58 14.83 25.72 14.24
C LYS A 58 14.05 25.78 15.56
N GLN A 59 12.98 26.58 15.63
CA GLN A 59 12.13 26.64 16.83
C GLN A 59 11.36 25.32 17.05
N VAL A 60 10.84 24.70 15.98
CA VAL A 60 10.21 23.38 16.04
C VAL A 60 11.22 22.33 16.53
N LEU A 61 12.39 22.23 15.91
CA LEU A 61 13.43 21.26 16.31
C LEU A 61 13.89 21.48 17.75
N GLN A 62 13.99 22.74 18.20
CA GLN A 62 14.27 23.05 19.59
C GLN A 62 13.17 22.51 20.50
N PHE A 63 11.90 22.79 20.21
CA PHE A 63 10.78 22.25 20.97
C PHE A 63 10.82 20.71 21.03
N LEU A 64 10.99 20.03 19.90
CA LEU A 64 11.02 18.57 19.81
C LEU A 64 12.17 17.98 20.65
N THR A 65 13.33 18.63 20.62
CA THR A 65 14.50 18.24 21.45
C THR A 65 14.19 18.35 22.94
N HIS A 66 13.50 19.41 23.38
CA HIS A 66 13.18 19.62 24.80
C HIS A 66 12.09 18.68 25.32
N THR A 67 11.15 18.27 24.47
CA THR A 67 10.01 17.42 24.87
C THR A 67 10.20 15.94 24.58
N GLY A 68 11.27 15.59 23.85
CA GLY A 68 11.52 14.23 23.36
C GLY A 68 10.49 13.78 22.31
N ALA A 69 9.82 14.73 21.64
CA ALA A 69 8.83 14.45 20.61
C ALA A 69 9.51 14.18 19.25
N PRO A 70 8.89 13.36 18.37
CA PRO A 70 9.47 13.04 17.07
C PRO A 70 9.28 14.19 16.06
N PHE A 71 10.13 14.22 15.03
CA PHE A 71 9.85 14.98 13.82
C PHE A 71 8.90 14.17 12.93
N MET A 72 7.73 14.71 12.60
CA MET A 72 6.77 14.05 11.73
C MET A 72 6.88 14.56 10.29
N VAL A 73 6.95 13.65 9.32
CA VAL A 73 7.08 13.97 7.90
C VAL A 73 6.18 13.11 7.01
N ASN A 74 5.56 13.72 6.02
CA ASN A 74 4.81 13.06 4.96
C ASN A 74 5.79 12.76 3.82
N ALA A 75 6.20 11.49 3.69
CA ALA A 75 7.20 11.05 2.72
C ALA A 75 6.53 10.23 1.62
N TYR A 76 6.47 10.80 0.41
CA TYR A 76 5.80 10.19 -0.74
C TYR A 76 6.78 10.02 -1.90
N PRO A 77 7.35 8.81 -2.09
CA PRO A 77 8.08 8.44 -3.30
C PRO A 77 7.26 8.64 -4.58
N TYR A 78 5.93 8.47 -4.52
CA TYR A 78 5.03 8.72 -5.65
C TYR A 78 5.19 10.12 -6.25
N TYR A 79 5.10 11.18 -5.44
CA TYR A 79 5.18 12.55 -5.97
C TYR A 79 6.57 12.88 -6.51
N ALA A 80 7.63 12.38 -5.87
CA ALA A 80 8.99 12.54 -6.38
C ALA A 80 9.19 11.85 -7.74
N PHE A 81 8.61 10.66 -7.93
CA PHE A 81 8.58 9.99 -9.23
C PHE A 81 7.80 10.78 -10.28
N VAL A 82 6.60 11.27 -9.95
CA VAL A 82 5.75 12.01 -10.89
C VAL A 82 6.36 13.36 -11.29
N GLU A 83 7.07 14.02 -10.37
CA GLU A 83 7.75 15.29 -10.63
C GLU A 83 8.99 15.13 -11.52
N ASP A 84 9.75 14.03 -11.36
CA ASP A 84 10.97 13.76 -12.11
C ASP A 84 11.12 12.26 -12.47
N PRO A 85 10.33 11.76 -13.45
CA PRO A 85 10.35 10.33 -13.82
C PRO A 85 11.64 9.90 -14.53
N GLU A 86 12.45 10.85 -15.02
CA GLU A 86 13.75 10.56 -15.64
C GLU A 86 14.85 10.42 -14.57
N GLY A 87 14.84 11.28 -13.54
CA GLY A 87 15.80 11.24 -12.44
C GLY A 87 15.44 10.29 -11.30
N VAL A 88 14.16 9.90 -11.18
CA VAL A 88 13.67 8.94 -10.18
C VAL A 88 13.15 7.68 -10.88
N PRO A 89 13.93 6.59 -10.91
CA PRO A 89 13.45 5.31 -11.44
C PRO A 89 12.23 4.78 -10.67
N LEU A 90 11.25 4.24 -11.38
CA LEU A 90 10.02 3.72 -10.77
C LEU A 90 10.29 2.56 -9.80
N ASP A 91 11.22 1.67 -10.15
CA ASP A 91 11.62 0.54 -9.30
C ASP A 91 12.26 0.99 -7.98
N TYR A 92 13.01 2.10 -8.00
CA TYR A 92 13.57 2.74 -6.81
C TYR A 92 12.48 3.34 -5.90
N ALA A 93 11.43 3.92 -6.49
CA ALA A 93 10.27 4.43 -5.76
C ALA A 93 9.37 3.31 -5.19
N LEU A 94 9.32 2.15 -5.85
CA LEU A 94 8.48 0.99 -5.49
C LEU A 94 9.19 -0.09 -4.65
N PHE A 95 10.41 0.17 -4.17
CA PHE A 95 11.25 -0.79 -3.41
C PHE A 95 11.64 -2.06 -4.19
N THR A 96 11.66 -2.02 -5.52
CA THR A 96 11.98 -3.17 -6.38
C THR A 96 13.31 -3.03 -7.13
N ALA A 97 14.01 -1.90 -6.95
CA ALA A 97 15.33 -1.69 -7.51
C ALA A 97 16.32 -2.78 -7.05
N LYS A 98 17.02 -3.39 -8.00
CA LYS A 98 18.05 -4.41 -7.72
C LYS A 98 19.37 -3.80 -7.23
N GLN A 99 19.63 -2.56 -7.63
CA GLN A 99 20.79 -1.79 -7.24
C GLN A 99 20.30 -0.53 -6.54
N GLY A 100 20.91 -0.21 -5.40
CA GLY A 100 20.58 1.03 -4.69
C GLY A 100 21.25 2.25 -5.33
N VAL A 101 20.72 3.43 -5.01
CA VAL A 101 21.27 4.72 -5.43
C VAL A 101 22.33 5.15 -4.43
N LYS A 102 23.54 5.43 -4.91
CA LYS A 102 24.65 5.87 -4.06
C LYS A 102 24.58 7.38 -3.80
N ASP A 103 24.56 7.75 -2.54
CA ASP A 103 24.78 9.12 -2.08
C ASP A 103 26.27 9.48 -2.22
N THR A 104 26.56 10.48 -3.04
CA THR A 104 27.93 10.85 -3.39
C THR A 104 28.69 11.55 -2.27
N GLY A 105 27.99 12.16 -1.30
CA GLY A 105 28.61 12.86 -0.18
C GLY A 105 29.00 11.93 0.96
N THR A 106 28.25 10.85 1.19
CA THR A 106 28.45 9.92 2.32
C THR A 106 28.91 8.53 1.91
N GLY A 107 28.66 8.15 0.65
CA GLY A 107 28.88 6.80 0.15
C GLY A 107 27.78 5.81 0.52
N PHE A 108 26.74 6.21 1.28
CA PHE A 108 25.60 5.36 1.56
C PHE A 108 24.89 4.93 0.29
N VAL A 109 24.38 3.70 0.29
CA VAL A 109 23.62 3.14 -0.83
C VAL A 109 22.19 2.92 -0.36
N TYR A 110 21.26 3.61 -0.99
CA TYR A 110 19.84 3.57 -0.67
C TYR A 110 19.14 2.57 -1.59
N GLY A 111 18.57 1.50 -1.03
CA GLY A 111 17.80 0.53 -1.78
C GLY A 111 16.39 1.01 -2.15
N SER A 112 15.93 2.10 -1.54
CA SER A 112 14.61 2.68 -1.81
C SER A 112 14.62 4.20 -1.66
N LEU A 113 13.78 4.87 -2.45
CA LEU A 113 13.60 6.32 -2.34
C LEU A 113 13.02 6.73 -0.99
N PHE A 114 12.20 5.87 -0.38
CA PHE A 114 11.66 6.08 0.97
C PHE A 114 12.79 6.25 1.99
N ASP A 115 13.80 5.37 1.99
CA ASP A 115 14.93 5.46 2.91
C ASP A 115 15.75 6.73 2.67
N ALA A 116 15.95 7.11 1.40
CA ALA A 116 16.62 8.34 1.04
C ALA A 116 15.85 9.59 1.50
N GLN A 117 14.52 9.60 1.39
CA GLN A 117 13.68 10.69 1.86
C GLN A 117 13.74 10.84 3.39
N VAL A 118 13.71 9.73 4.14
CA VAL A 118 13.85 9.75 5.59
C VAL A 118 15.23 10.25 6.01
N ASP A 119 16.31 9.77 5.39
CA ASP A 119 17.65 10.24 5.72
C ASP A 119 17.90 11.69 5.30
N ALA A 120 17.29 12.17 4.22
CA ALA A 120 17.33 13.59 3.87
C ALA A 120 16.78 14.48 5.00
N VAL A 121 15.73 14.03 5.71
CA VAL A 121 15.22 14.74 6.89
C VAL A 121 16.25 14.76 8.01
N TYR A 122 16.86 13.62 8.34
CA TYR A 122 17.90 13.54 9.36
C TYR A 122 19.13 14.42 9.01
N PHE A 123 19.57 14.42 7.75
CA PHE A 123 20.65 15.29 7.30
C PHE A 123 20.28 16.77 7.40
N ALA A 124 19.05 17.15 7.05
CA ALA A 124 18.58 18.52 7.18
C ALA A 124 18.50 19.00 8.65
N ILE A 125 18.08 18.12 9.56
CA ILE A 125 18.10 18.40 11.01
C ILE A 125 19.53 18.62 11.50
N LYS A 126 20.46 17.74 11.10
CA LYS A 126 21.87 17.82 11.48
C LYS A 126 22.55 19.07 10.92
N SER A 127 22.24 19.46 9.68
CA SER A 127 22.87 20.61 9.01
C SER A 127 22.55 21.94 9.68
N VAL A 128 21.49 22.02 10.48
CA VAL A 128 21.09 23.23 11.20
C VAL A 128 21.46 23.23 12.69
N GLY A 129 22.29 22.27 13.11
CA GLY A 129 22.96 22.27 14.42
C GLY A 129 22.40 21.30 15.47
N PHE A 130 21.34 20.55 15.15
CA PHE A 130 20.74 19.58 16.06
C PHE A 130 21.44 18.23 15.91
N LYS A 131 22.43 17.98 16.77
CA LYS A 131 23.28 16.77 16.72
C LYS A 131 22.70 15.59 17.52
N GLY A 132 21.82 15.86 18.48
CA GLY A 132 21.09 14.82 19.19
C GLY A 132 20.07 14.15 18.27
N LEU A 133 19.75 12.89 18.55
CA LEU A 133 18.74 12.17 17.77
C LEU A 133 17.35 12.74 18.08
N ILE A 134 16.72 13.34 17.07
CA ILE A 134 15.28 13.61 17.05
C ILE A 134 14.65 12.50 16.21
N PRO A 135 13.88 11.57 16.80
CA PRO A 135 13.29 10.46 16.04
C PRO A 135 12.42 10.98 14.91
N VAL A 136 12.49 10.36 13.74
CA VAL A 136 11.58 10.66 12.62
C VAL A 136 10.43 9.65 12.61
N VAL A 137 9.21 10.17 12.50
CA VAL A 137 7.99 9.41 12.22
C VAL A 137 7.49 9.80 10.85
N VAL A 138 7.23 8.82 9.99
CA VAL A 138 6.59 9.08 8.69
C VAL A 138 5.08 9.13 8.91
N SER A 139 4.53 10.34 9.01
CA SER A 139 3.12 10.59 9.31
C SER A 139 2.19 10.24 8.16
N GLU A 140 2.69 10.23 6.93
CA GLU A 140 1.96 9.77 5.77
C GLU A 140 2.92 9.23 4.71
N SER A 141 2.53 8.12 4.08
CA SER A 141 3.21 7.55 2.94
C SER A 141 2.26 6.63 2.19
N GLY A 142 2.22 6.71 0.86
CA GLY A 142 1.25 5.95 0.09
C GLY A 142 1.42 6.10 -1.41
N TRP A 143 0.58 5.41 -2.16
CA TRP A 143 0.57 5.44 -3.61
C TRP A 143 -0.86 5.25 -4.14
N PRO A 144 -1.33 6.10 -5.07
CA PRO A 144 -2.71 6.07 -5.54
C PRO A 144 -2.96 4.90 -6.50
N SER A 145 -4.11 4.24 -6.37
CA SER A 145 -4.48 3.06 -7.18
C SER A 145 -5.15 3.39 -8.51
N ASN A 146 -5.51 4.65 -8.73
CA ASN A 146 -6.14 5.13 -9.94
C ASN A 146 -5.90 6.63 -10.08
N GLY A 147 -5.93 7.16 -11.30
CA GLY A 147 -5.72 8.57 -11.58
C GLY A 147 -6.29 8.99 -12.92
N GLU A 148 -5.98 10.21 -13.34
CA GLU A 148 -6.31 10.73 -14.67
C GLU A 148 -5.44 10.05 -15.75
N LYS A 149 -5.77 10.27 -17.03
CA LYS A 149 -5.06 9.63 -18.16
C LYS A 149 -3.55 9.93 -18.18
N ASN A 150 -3.13 11.08 -17.68
CA ASN A 150 -1.73 11.50 -17.56
C ASN A 150 -1.06 11.03 -16.27
N GLU A 151 -1.81 10.52 -15.28
CA GLU A 151 -1.27 9.97 -14.03
C GLU A 151 -0.93 8.49 -14.19
N THR A 152 -0.08 8.17 -15.16
CA THR A 152 0.19 6.79 -15.61
C THR A 152 0.79 5.89 -14.53
N ALA A 153 1.39 6.48 -13.49
CA ALA A 153 1.93 5.76 -12.36
C ALA A 153 0.88 5.43 -11.28
N ALA A 154 -0.28 6.10 -11.27
CA ALA A 154 -1.38 5.87 -10.34
C ALA A 154 -2.20 4.65 -10.77
N THR A 155 -1.68 3.46 -10.50
CA THR A 155 -2.30 2.19 -10.86
C THR A 155 -2.44 1.30 -9.64
N MET A 156 -3.45 0.44 -9.64
CA MET A 156 -3.68 -0.53 -8.57
C MET A 156 -2.46 -1.44 -8.35
N GLN A 157 -1.77 -1.82 -9.42
CA GLN A 157 -0.56 -2.64 -9.35
C GLN A 157 0.59 -1.90 -8.64
N ASN A 158 0.85 -0.63 -8.98
CA ASN A 158 1.88 0.15 -8.33
C ASN A 158 1.52 0.46 -6.87
N ALA A 159 0.24 0.76 -6.60
CA ALA A 159 -0.25 1.03 -5.26
C ALA A 159 -0.08 -0.18 -4.33
N GLN A 160 -0.48 -1.37 -4.81
CA GLN A 160 -0.28 -2.62 -4.09
C GLN A 160 1.20 -2.90 -3.86
N MET A 161 2.03 -2.74 -4.90
CA MET A 161 3.47 -2.98 -4.81
C MET A 161 4.12 -2.07 -3.78
N TYR A 162 3.84 -0.77 -3.86
CA TYR A 162 4.37 0.23 -2.95
C TYR A 162 3.99 -0.07 -1.50
N ASN A 163 2.69 -0.17 -1.21
CA ASN A 163 2.20 -0.33 0.16
C ASN A 163 2.59 -1.70 0.76
N SER A 164 2.59 -2.78 -0.03
CA SER A 164 3.05 -4.09 0.43
C SER A 164 4.54 -4.10 0.77
N ASN A 165 5.35 -3.44 -0.05
CA ASN A 165 6.78 -3.35 0.18
C ASN A 165 7.11 -2.41 1.34
N LEU A 166 6.37 -1.31 1.49
CA LEU A 166 6.47 -0.42 2.64
C LEU A 166 6.18 -1.18 3.95
N VAL A 167 5.11 -1.99 3.99
CA VAL A 167 4.80 -2.82 5.15
C VAL A 167 5.93 -3.80 5.47
N LYS A 168 6.46 -4.52 4.47
CA LYS A 168 7.61 -5.42 4.66
C LYS A 168 8.84 -4.66 5.16
N ARG A 169 9.11 -3.50 4.58
CA ARG A 169 10.25 -2.64 4.88
C ARG A 169 10.20 -2.09 6.31
N VAL A 170 9.03 -1.71 6.80
CA VAL A 170 8.84 -1.21 8.17
C VAL A 170 8.89 -2.38 9.17
N LYS A 171 8.26 -3.52 8.84
CA LYS A 171 8.29 -4.73 9.70
C LYS A 171 9.69 -5.30 9.89
N SER A 172 10.60 -5.13 8.92
CA SER A 172 11.99 -5.61 9.07
C SER A 172 12.77 -4.87 10.16
N SER A 173 12.31 -3.69 10.60
CA SER A 173 12.96 -2.86 11.62
C SER A 173 14.43 -2.53 11.32
N ALA A 174 14.86 -2.60 10.04
CA ALA A 174 16.25 -2.44 9.65
C ALA A 174 16.80 -1.00 9.85
N GLY A 175 15.92 -0.01 10.02
CA GLY A 175 16.29 1.41 9.98
C GLY A 175 16.84 1.83 8.61
N THR A 176 17.29 3.07 8.45
CA THR A 176 17.85 3.59 7.20
C THR A 176 19.38 3.38 7.13
N PRO A 177 20.03 3.61 5.98
CA PRO A 177 21.50 3.61 5.89
C PRO A 177 22.20 4.53 6.91
N LEU A 178 21.69 5.73 7.17
CA LEU A 178 22.25 6.64 8.19
C LEU A 178 21.99 6.16 9.62
N LEU A 179 20.81 5.57 9.89
CA LEU A 179 20.39 5.12 11.21
C LEU A 179 19.93 3.66 11.18
N PRO A 180 20.88 2.71 11.05
CA PRO A 180 20.54 1.29 11.03
C PRO A 180 19.97 0.85 12.39
N ASN A 181 19.07 -0.12 12.36
CA ASN A 181 18.39 -0.69 13.53
C ASN A 181 17.51 0.30 14.32
N GLN A 182 17.20 1.46 13.75
CA GLN A 182 16.20 2.38 14.30
C GLN A 182 14.85 2.15 13.59
N PRO A 183 13.80 1.71 14.30
CA PRO A 183 12.47 1.62 13.71
C PRO A 183 12.01 2.98 13.19
N ILE A 184 11.28 2.96 12.08
CA ILE A 184 10.71 4.16 11.46
C ILE A 184 9.19 3.98 11.52
N PRO A 185 8.52 4.41 12.61
CA PRO A 185 7.07 4.36 12.67
C PRO A 185 6.50 5.09 11.46
N THR A 186 5.62 4.40 10.74
CA THR A 186 5.12 4.85 9.44
C THR A 186 3.63 4.60 9.34
N PHE A 187 2.89 5.61 8.90
CA PHE A 187 1.45 5.55 8.70
C PHE A 187 1.15 5.53 7.21
N ILE A 188 0.45 4.48 6.76
CA ILE A 188 0.03 4.36 5.36
C ILE A 188 -1.12 5.36 5.11
N PHE A 189 -0.95 6.18 4.09
CA PHE A 189 -1.98 7.05 3.57
C PHE A 189 -2.66 6.36 2.37
N ALA A 190 -3.95 6.02 2.42
CA ALA A 190 -4.90 6.17 3.53
C ALA A 190 -5.77 4.92 3.70
N LEU A 191 -6.63 4.91 4.73
CA LEU A 191 -7.52 3.78 4.94
C LEU A 191 -8.58 3.68 3.84
N PHE A 192 -9.20 4.79 3.43
CA PHE A 192 -10.28 4.81 2.45
C PHE A 192 -9.96 5.69 1.25
N ASN A 193 -10.58 5.37 0.10
CA ASN A 193 -10.70 6.32 -1.00
C ASN A 193 -11.61 7.47 -0.58
N GLU A 194 -11.13 8.70 -0.72
CA GLU A 194 -11.80 9.92 -0.25
C GLU A 194 -12.31 10.72 -1.46
N ASN A 195 -13.55 10.47 -1.86
CA ASN A 195 -14.16 10.99 -3.10
C ASN A 195 -14.30 12.52 -3.17
N GLU A 196 -14.29 13.22 -2.03
CA GLU A 196 -14.40 14.68 -1.96
C GLU A 196 -13.04 15.40 -1.97
N LYS A 197 -11.91 14.67 -2.09
CA LYS A 197 -10.59 15.32 -2.13
C LYS A 197 -10.44 16.20 -3.38
N PRO A 198 -10.01 17.46 -3.21
CA PRO A 198 -9.72 18.35 -4.31
C PRO A 198 -8.42 17.90 -5.02
N GLY A 199 -8.19 18.45 -6.22
CA GLY A 199 -6.98 18.16 -6.99
C GLY A 199 -7.16 17.01 -7.99
N PRO A 200 -6.06 16.42 -8.47
CA PRO A 200 -6.06 15.35 -9.47
C PRO A 200 -6.88 14.14 -9.05
N ALA A 201 -7.24 13.27 -10.01
CA ALA A 201 -7.98 12.05 -9.68
C ALA A 201 -7.21 11.10 -8.77
N SER A 202 -5.88 11.09 -8.81
CA SER A 202 -5.08 10.31 -7.85
C SER A 202 -5.39 10.63 -6.39
N GLU A 203 -5.66 11.88 -6.04
CA GLU A 203 -5.95 12.28 -4.66
C GLU A 203 -7.14 11.53 -4.06
N ARG A 204 -8.12 11.15 -4.89
CA ARG A 204 -9.32 10.43 -4.47
C ARG A 204 -9.12 8.91 -4.35
N ASN A 205 -7.93 8.39 -4.65
CA ASN A 205 -7.66 6.97 -4.86
C ASN A 205 -6.45 6.42 -4.07
N PHE A 206 -6.11 7.01 -2.91
CA PHE A 206 -5.03 6.52 -2.03
C PHE A 206 -5.46 5.40 -1.06
N GLY A 207 -6.74 5.07 -1.01
CA GLY A 207 -7.29 4.15 -0.03
C GLY A 207 -6.85 2.70 -0.21
N LEU A 208 -6.58 2.04 0.91
CA LEU A 208 -6.52 0.57 0.96
C LEU A 208 -7.91 -0.07 0.77
N PHE A 209 -8.97 0.67 1.12
CA PHE A 209 -10.37 0.24 1.03
C PHE A 209 -11.24 1.27 0.30
N GLN A 210 -12.31 0.80 -0.32
CA GLN A 210 -13.42 1.65 -0.76
C GLN A 210 -14.24 2.12 0.45
N PRO A 211 -15.03 3.21 0.35
CA PRO A 211 -15.96 3.61 1.42
C PRO A 211 -16.96 2.50 1.82
N SER A 212 -17.27 1.60 0.88
CA SER A 212 -18.08 0.39 1.14
C SER A 212 -17.38 -0.67 2.00
N LYS A 213 -16.12 -0.44 2.38
CA LYS A 213 -15.20 -1.37 3.07
C LYS A 213 -14.68 -2.51 2.19
N ALA A 214 -15.02 -2.53 0.91
CA ALA A 214 -14.38 -3.44 -0.03
C ALA A 214 -12.89 -3.13 -0.12
N VAL A 215 -12.05 -4.16 -0.09
CA VAL A 215 -10.60 -4.03 -0.26
C VAL A 215 -10.31 -3.53 -1.68
N VAL A 216 -9.48 -2.49 -1.83
CA VAL A 216 -8.98 -2.07 -3.15
C VAL A 216 -7.85 -3.02 -3.58
N TYR A 217 -6.90 -3.25 -2.67
CA TYR A 217 -5.82 -4.24 -2.80
C TYR A 217 -5.31 -4.63 -1.41
N ASP A 218 -4.72 -5.82 -1.28
CA ASP A 218 -4.09 -6.24 -0.03
C ASP A 218 -2.64 -5.73 0.07
N ALA A 219 -2.36 -4.95 1.12
CA ALA A 219 -1.04 -4.41 1.45
C ALA A 219 -0.26 -5.28 2.47
N GLY A 220 -0.75 -6.46 2.85
CA GLY A 220 -0.09 -7.35 3.81
C GLY A 220 -0.21 -6.91 5.28
N LEU A 221 -1.30 -6.23 5.61
CA LEU A 221 -1.64 -5.79 6.97
C LEU A 221 -2.56 -6.77 7.72
N THR A 222 -3.28 -7.63 7.02
CA THR A 222 -4.16 -8.65 7.60
C THR A 222 -3.33 -9.83 8.13
N LYS A 223 -3.76 -10.44 9.25
CA LYS A 223 -3.09 -11.58 9.92
C LYS A 223 -3.43 -12.95 9.29
N GLU A 224 -3.99 -12.97 8.10
CA GLU A 224 -4.21 -14.24 7.39
C GLU A 224 -2.86 -14.79 6.94
N PRO A 225 -2.60 -16.11 7.05
CA PRO A 225 -1.36 -16.70 6.57
C PRO A 225 -1.22 -16.39 5.08
N GLN A 226 -0.17 -15.65 4.72
CA GLN A 226 0.26 -15.53 3.34
C GLN A 226 0.62 -16.93 2.82
N SER A 227 -0.23 -17.51 1.97
CA SER A 227 0.28 -18.37 0.92
C SER A 227 0.78 -17.47 -0.19
N SER A 228 2.10 -17.34 -0.25
CA SER A 228 2.92 -16.81 -1.34
C SER A 228 2.31 -16.94 -2.74
N GLY A 229 2.29 -15.84 -3.50
CA GLY A 229 2.47 -15.89 -4.96
C GLY A 229 1.64 -14.92 -5.79
N ALA A 230 2.23 -13.76 -6.10
CA ALA A 230 2.16 -12.99 -7.35
C ALA A 230 0.82 -12.78 -8.10
N GLY A 231 0.50 -11.51 -8.34
CA GLY A 231 -0.24 -11.02 -9.52
C GLY A 231 0.01 -9.51 -9.63
N GLN A 232 0.66 -8.93 -10.64
CA GLN A 232 0.40 -9.06 -12.08
C GLN A 232 -1.09 -9.25 -12.34
N VAL A 233 -1.75 -8.18 -12.78
CA VAL A 233 -2.88 -8.30 -13.71
C VAL A 233 -2.29 -8.78 -15.04
N GLN A 234 -1.88 -10.04 -15.07
CA GLN A 234 -2.08 -10.82 -16.27
C GLN A 234 -3.56 -11.18 -16.23
N GLN A 235 -4.28 -10.99 -17.34
CA GLN A 235 -5.39 -11.90 -17.64
C GLN A 235 -4.90 -13.29 -17.25
N GLY A 236 -5.61 -13.99 -16.35
CA GLY A 236 -5.16 -15.30 -15.88
C GLY A 236 -4.71 -16.12 -17.10
N PRO A 237 -3.54 -16.79 -17.05
CA PRO A 237 -2.98 -17.46 -18.22
C PRO A 237 -4.07 -18.29 -18.91
N SER A 238 -4.14 -18.22 -20.24
CA SER A 238 -5.05 -19.07 -20.99
C SER A 238 -4.79 -20.54 -20.60
N GLY A 239 -5.85 -21.29 -20.32
CA GLY A 239 -5.74 -22.67 -19.82
C GLY A 239 -5.62 -22.80 -18.30
N VAL A 240 -6.30 -21.94 -17.53
CA VAL A 240 -6.57 -22.18 -16.09
C VAL A 240 -8.06 -22.17 -15.82
N TRP A 241 -8.50 -22.95 -14.82
CA TRP A 241 -9.89 -23.14 -14.44
C TRP A 241 -10.12 -22.78 -12.97
N CYS A 242 -11.36 -22.45 -12.61
CA CYS A 242 -11.77 -22.25 -11.22
C CYS A 242 -12.60 -23.43 -10.73
N ILE A 243 -12.16 -24.13 -9.67
CA ILE A 243 -12.89 -25.25 -9.07
C ILE A 243 -13.21 -24.99 -7.60
N ALA A 244 -14.16 -25.72 -7.04
CA ALA A 244 -14.46 -25.66 -5.61
C ALA A 244 -13.31 -26.27 -4.79
N LYS A 245 -12.95 -25.64 -3.67
CA LYS A 245 -11.93 -26.16 -2.76
C LYS A 245 -12.40 -27.45 -2.07
N PRO A 246 -11.49 -28.42 -1.86
CA PRO A 246 -11.74 -29.52 -0.95
C PRO A 246 -12.07 -28.99 0.46
N GLY A 247 -13.14 -29.52 1.07
CA GLY A 247 -13.55 -29.16 2.43
C GLY A 247 -14.63 -28.07 2.55
N ALA A 248 -15.13 -27.54 1.43
CA ALA A 248 -16.33 -26.70 1.44
C ALA A 248 -17.56 -27.50 1.95
N SER A 249 -18.35 -26.88 2.84
CA SER A 249 -19.60 -27.49 3.35
C SER A 249 -20.66 -27.61 2.26
N GLN A 250 -21.63 -28.51 2.44
CA GLN A 250 -22.74 -28.68 1.49
C GLN A 250 -23.54 -27.38 1.33
N GLU A 251 -23.75 -26.65 2.42
CA GLU A 251 -24.45 -25.37 2.44
C GLU A 251 -23.72 -24.31 1.61
N GLN A 252 -22.40 -24.20 1.79
CA GLN A 252 -21.55 -23.28 1.04
C GLN A 252 -21.55 -23.60 -0.46
N LEU A 253 -21.44 -24.88 -0.82
CA LEU A 253 -21.46 -25.31 -2.22
C LEU A 253 -22.81 -25.01 -2.88
N GLN A 254 -23.91 -25.23 -2.16
CA GLN A 254 -25.24 -24.89 -2.67
C GLN A 254 -25.42 -23.38 -2.88
N GLN A 255 -24.91 -22.55 -1.96
CA GLN A 255 -24.93 -21.09 -2.11
C GLN A 255 -24.15 -20.63 -3.33
N ILE A 256 -22.96 -21.22 -3.57
CA ILE A 256 -22.15 -20.96 -4.75
C ILE A 256 -22.90 -21.30 -6.03
N ILE A 257 -23.53 -22.48 -6.10
CA ILE A 257 -24.30 -22.89 -7.27
C ILE A 257 -25.45 -21.91 -7.52
N ASN A 258 -26.20 -21.54 -6.47
CA ASN A 258 -27.33 -20.62 -6.59
C ASN A 258 -26.90 -19.24 -7.09
N PHE A 259 -25.78 -18.72 -6.57
CA PHE A 259 -25.23 -17.45 -7.03
C PHE A 259 -24.71 -17.56 -8.46
N ALA A 260 -23.78 -18.48 -8.73
CA ALA A 260 -23.11 -18.56 -10.03
C ALA A 260 -24.11 -18.81 -11.16
N CYS A 261 -25.04 -19.75 -11.00
CA CYS A 261 -26.05 -20.07 -12.01
C CYS A 261 -27.24 -19.10 -12.03
N GLY A 262 -27.36 -18.22 -11.03
CA GLY A 262 -28.40 -17.22 -10.91
C GLY A 262 -27.86 -15.82 -11.18
N GLU A 263 -27.69 -15.03 -10.12
CA GLU A 263 -27.26 -13.62 -10.19
C GLU A 263 -25.86 -13.44 -10.81
N GLY A 264 -25.00 -14.44 -10.68
CA GLY A 264 -23.65 -14.45 -11.22
C GLY A 264 -23.58 -14.67 -12.73
N GLY A 265 -24.67 -15.10 -13.38
CA GLY A 265 -24.75 -15.20 -14.84
C GLY A 265 -23.81 -16.23 -15.49
N ALA A 266 -23.40 -17.27 -14.76
CA ALA A 266 -22.65 -18.39 -15.33
C ALA A 266 -23.55 -19.29 -16.20
N ASP A 267 -22.99 -19.87 -17.27
CA ASP A 267 -23.67 -20.93 -18.01
C ASP A 267 -23.58 -22.26 -17.23
N CYS A 268 -24.71 -22.68 -16.67
CA CYS A 268 -24.86 -23.92 -15.92
C CYS A 268 -25.71 -24.98 -16.66
N SER A 269 -25.83 -24.87 -17.99
CA SER A 269 -26.58 -25.84 -18.80
C SER A 269 -25.98 -27.25 -18.72
N SER A 270 -24.65 -27.38 -18.78
CA SER A 270 -23.96 -28.67 -18.80
C SER A 270 -24.06 -29.48 -17.50
N ILE A 271 -24.45 -28.86 -16.38
CA ILE A 271 -24.65 -29.54 -15.09
C ILE A 271 -26.10 -29.92 -14.82
N GLN A 272 -27.01 -29.72 -15.77
CA GLN A 272 -28.41 -30.15 -15.62
C GLN A 272 -28.57 -31.67 -15.84
N ASN A 273 -29.65 -32.25 -15.31
CA ASN A 273 -29.90 -33.69 -15.43
C ASN A 273 -29.84 -34.17 -16.90
N GLY A 274 -29.07 -35.23 -17.16
CA GLY A 274 -28.84 -35.79 -18.49
C GLY A 274 -27.78 -35.07 -19.34
N GLN A 275 -27.14 -34.02 -18.83
CA GLN A 275 -26.08 -33.29 -19.53
C GLN A 275 -24.68 -33.82 -19.18
N ALA A 276 -23.70 -33.41 -20.00
CA ALA A 276 -22.36 -33.98 -20.00
C ALA A 276 -21.61 -33.85 -18.66
N CYS A 277 -21.87 -32.78 -17.88
CA CYS A 277 -21.23 -32.50 -16.60
C CYS A 277 -22.14 -32.77 -15.39
N PHE A 278 -23.25 -33.49 -15.56
CA PHE A 278 -24.12 -33.85 -14.45
C PHE A 278 -23.51 -34.89 -13.52
N SER A 279 -22.81 -35.88 -14.08
CA SER A 279 -22.17 -36.96 -13.31
C SER A 279 -20.70 -36.64 -13.09
N PRO A 280 -20.14 -36.73 -11.87
CA PRO A 280 -20.80 -37.21 -10.65
C PRO A 280 -21.80 -36.20 -10.10
N ASN A 281 -22.99 -36.69 -9.73
CA ASN A 281 -24.07 -35.86 -9.17
C ASN A 281 -23.77 -35.48 -7.72
N THR A 282 -22.88 -34.51 -7.55
CA THR A 282 -22.43 -34.00 -6.25
C THR A 282 -22.32 -32.49 -6.29
N LEU A 283 -22.57 -31.82 -5.16
CA LEU A 283 -22.47 -30.36 -5.06
C LEU A 283 -21.06 -29.85 -5.39
N VAL A 284 -20.00 -30.58 -5.06
CA VAL A 284 -18.62 -30.19 -5.39
C VAL A 284 -18.40 -30.16 -6.90
N ALA A 285 -18.90 -31.17 -7.63
CA ALA A 285 -18.74 -31.25 -9.07
C ALA A 285 -19.54 -30.16 -9.80
N HIS A 286 -20.78 -29.94 -9.35
CA HIS A 286 -21.66 -28.89 -9.93
C HIS A 286 -21.15 -27.48 -9.61
N ALA A 287 -20.74 -27.23 -8.36
CA ALA A 287 -20.15 -25.95 -7.97
C ALA A 287 -18.87 -25.67 -8.75
N SER A 288 -17.98 -26.66 -8.89
CA SER A 288 -16.73 -26.49 -9.65
C SER A 288 -16.99 -26.06 -11.10
N TYR A 289 -17.98 -26.67 -11.77
CA TYR A 289 -18.35 -26.27 -13.12
C TYR A 289 -18.93 -24.85 -13.18
N ALA A 290 -19.87 -24.54 -12.28
CA ALA A 290 -20.51 -23.23 -12.23
C ALA A 290 -19.50 -22.10 -11.92
N MET A 291 -18.59 -22.34 -10.97
CA MET A 291 -17.50 -21.43 -10.62
C MET A 291 -16.56 -21.19 -11.79
N ASN A 292 -16.21 -22.25 -12.53
CA ASN A 292 -15.38 -22.10 -13.72
C ASN A 292 -16.10 -21.29 -14.81
N SER A 293 -17.36 -21.64 -15.10
CA SER A 293 -18.16 -20.92 -16.10
C SER A 293 -18.26 -19.42 -15.78
N TYR A 294 -18.52 -19.08 -14.50
CA TYR A 294 -18.46 -17.71 -14.00
C TYR A 294 -17.08 -17.06 -14.20
N TYR A 295 -16.02 -17.74 -13.74
CA TYR A 295 -14.64 -17.26 -13.80
C TYR A 295 -14.19 -16.94 -15.23
N GLN A 296 -14.51 -17.81 -16.18
CA GLN A 296 -14.21 -17.62 -17.60
C GLN A 296 -14.97 -16.43 -18.19
N HIS A 297 -16.26 -16.32 -17.90
CA HIS A 297 -17.12 -15.27 -18.45
C HIS A 297 -16.78 -13.87 -17.92
N HIS A 298 -16.22 -13.77 -16.71
CA HIS A 298 -15.96 -12.49 -16.04
C HIS A 298 -14.50 -12.01 -16.13
N GLY A 299 -13.69 -12.60 -17.03
CA GLY A 299 -12.34 -12.12 -17.34
C GLY A 299 -11.22 -12.74 -16.52
N ARG A 300 -11.45 -13.91 -15.91
CA ARG A 300 -10.40 -14.76 -15.28
C ARG A 300 -9.50 -14.05 -14.27
N ASN A 301 -10.04 -13.04 -13.60
CA ASN A 301 -9.34 -12.42 -12.49
C ASN A 301 -9.41 -13.34 -11.27
N TYR A 302 -8.36 -13.36 -10.46
CA TYR A 302 -8.30 -14.17 -9.23
C TYR A 302 -9.56 -14.01 -8.37
N TRP A 303 -10.11 -12.79 -8.26
CA TRP A 303 -11.32 -12.53 -7.46
C TRP A 303 -12.58 -13.16 -8.03
N ASN A 304 -12.64 -13.40 -9.35
CA ASN A 304 -13.77 -14.13 -9.96
C ASN A 304 -13.76 -15.61 -9.59
N CYS A 305 -12.66 -16.12 -9.02
CA CYS A 305 -12.60 -17.46 -8.44
C CYS A 305 -12.63 -17.44 -6.90
N PHE A 306 -12.88 -16.29 -6.28
CA PHE A 306 -12.76 -16.18 -4.83
C PHE A 306 -13.90 -16.89 -4.11
N PHE A 307 -15.17 -16.59 -4.44
CA PHE A 307 -16.37 -17.20 -3.84
C PHE A 307 -16.26 -17.33 -2.31
N ASP A 308 -16.02 -16.23 -1.59
CA ASP A 308 -15.77 -16.23 -0.14
C ASP A 308 -14.67 -17.22 0.30
N ASN A 309 -13.57 -17.23 -0.46
CA ASN A 309 -12.41 -18.11 -0.31
C ASN A 309 -12.68 -19.60 -0.57
N LEU A 310 -13.78 -19.96 -1.21
CA LEU A 310 -14.16 -21.35 -1.51
C LEU A 310 -13.73 -21.82 -2.90
N GLY A 311 -13.21 -20.93 -3.75
CA GLY A 311 -12.68 -21.29 -5.06
C GLY A 311 -11.16 -21.39 -5.14
N LEU A 312 -10.72 -22.27 -6.04
CA LEU A 312 -9.33 -22.59 -6.30
C LEU A 312 -9.06 -22.51 -7.80
N VAL A 313 -8.13 -21.65 -8.20
CA VAL A 313 -7.64 -21.63 -9.57
C VAL A 313 -6.66 -22.79 -9.77
N THR A 314 -6.87 -23.59 -10.81
CA THR A 314 -6.05 -24.75 -11.16
C THR A 314 -5.57 -24.68 -12.61
N PRO A 315 -4.29 -25.00 -12.90
CA PRO A 315 -3.80 -25.18 -14.26
C PRO A 315 -4.12 -26.57 -14.84
N THR A 316 -4.71 -27.46 -14.05
CA THR A 316 -5.12 -28.80 -14.50
C THR A 316 -6.54 -28.75 -15.03
N ASP A 317 -6.73 -29.15 -16.29
CA ASP A 317 -8.05 -29.26 -16.91
C ASP A 317 -8.94 -30.21 -16.10
N PRO A 318 -10.01 -29.72 -15.47
CA PRO A 318 -10.92 -30.54 -14.67
C PRO A 318 -11.96 -31.27 -15.53
N SER A 319 -11.87 -31.19 -16.87
CA SER A 319 -12.70 -31.96 -17.79
C SER A 319 -12.48 -33.46 -17.61
N TYR A 320 -13.54 -34.24 -17.78
CA TYR A 320 -13.49 -35.69 -17.67
C TYR A 320 -14.58 -36.34 -18.53
N GLY A 321 -14.28 -37.49 -19.12
CA GLY A 321 -15.24 -38.20 -19.99
C GLY A 321 -15.77 -37.28 -21.10
N THR A 322 -17.07 -37.02 -21.10
CA THR A 322 -17.74 -36.10 -22.02
C THR A 322 -17.95 -34.70 -21.43
N CYS A 323 -17.68 -34.48 -20.14
CA CYS A 323 -17.79 -33.18 -19.48
C CYS A 323 -16.59 -32.30 -19.85
N THR A 324 -16.84 -31.23 -20.61
CA THR A 324 -15.82 -30.23 -20.96
C THR A 324 -16.02 -28.95 -20.17
N TYR A 325 -15.01 -28.55 -19.40
CA TYR A 325 -14.99 -27.26 -18.72
C TYR A 325 -14.55 -26.16 -19.68
N PRO A 326 -15.24 -25.00 -19.73
CA PRO A 326 -14.85 -23.92 -20.62
C PRO A 326 -13.45 -23.38 -20.26
N SER A 327 -12.64 -23.08 -21.27
CA SER A 327 -11.33 -22.48 -21.17
C SER A 327 -11.16 -21.45 -22.30
N GLN A 328 -11.51 -20.19 -22.02
CA GLN A 328 -11.30 -19.08 -22.96
C GLN A 328 -10.08 -18.24 -22.55
#